data_AF-A0A7V9DI70-F1
#
_entry.id   AF-A0A7V9DI70-F1
#
_cell.length_a   1.000
_cell.length_b   1.000
_cell.length_c   1.000
_cell.angle_alpha   90.00
_cell.angle_beta   90.00
_cell.angle_gamma   90.00
#
_symmetry.space_group_name_H-M   'P 1'
#
loop_
_entity.id
_entity.type
_entity.pdbx_description
1 polymer ?
#
loop_
_entity_poly.entity_id
_entity_poly.type
_entity_poly.pdbx_seq_one_letter_code
_entity_poly.pdbx_strand_id
1 'polypeptide(L)'
;MTTTATIPDGAALAVAGANAQSGIKGSGRDIGVYGEAPIGVYGQGAVGGVFSGTDAAVSLTPAAAAGPPSGVAVRGDLMVDSSGVLHLCVAAGTPGTWIAVSHGGIRPLPEPKRLYDSRLQGGEFAGYSTRDIGVLAGGIGVPAQAVAIVGNLTVTGTDDYGFLTAYPTGVPRPITSNVNWDPLQTIANSATIRLGADGQISVYVERSRAHVIVDVAAYVL
;
A
#
# COMPACT_ATOMS: atom_id res chain seq x y z
N MET A 1 44.78 11.54 -21.12
CA MET A 1 44.72 12.88 -21.73
C MET A 1 43.30 13.37 -21.54
N THR A 2 43.06 14.26 -20.59
CA THR A 2 41.73 14.82 -20.31
C THR A 2 41.62 16.15 -21.04
N THR A 3 40.66 16.25 -21.95
CA THR A 3 40.32 17.52 -22.63
C THR A 3 39.15 18.15 -21.89
N THR A 4 39.39 19.27 -21.22
CA THR A 4 38.33 20.09 -20.64
C THR A 4 37.84 21.08 -21.71
N ALA A 5 36.54 21.12 -21.96
CA ALA A 5 35.92 22.12 -22.83
C ALA A 5 34.95 22.99 -22.00
N THR A 6 35.10 24.30 -22.10
CA THR A 6 34.19 25.27 -21.48
C THR A 6 33.08 25.58 -22.47
N ILE A 7 31.82 25.40 -22.08
CA ILE A 7 30.67 25.82 -22.88
C ILE A 7 30.40 27.30 -22.58
N PRO A 8 30.35 28.18 -23.61
CA PRO A 8 30.05 29.60 -23.40
C PRO A 8 28.66 29.83 -22.81
N ASP A 9 28.50 30.97 -22.14
CA ASP A 9 27.19 31.39 -21.61
C ASP A 9 26.15 31.46 -22.74
N GLY A 10 24.96 30.89 -22.50
CA GLY A 10 23.88 30.78 -23.49
C GLY A 10 24.02 29.66 -24.54
N ALA A 11 25.07 28.84 -24.53
CA ALA A 11 25.22 27.70 -25.44
C ALA A 11 24.70 26.38 -24.83
N ALA A 12 24.10 25.52 -25.67
CA ALA A 12 23.66 24.17 -25.29
C ALA A 12 24.59 23.10 -25.87
N LEU A 13 24.85 22.04 -25.11
CA LEU A 13 25.53 20.85 -25.61
C LEU A 13 24.55 20.02 -26.46
N ALA A 14 24.72 20.03 -27.78
CA ALA A 14 23.98 19.19 -28.70
C ALA A 14 24.90 18.10 -29.29
N VAL A 15 24.57 16.82 -29.08
CA VAL A 15 25.23 15.70 -29.75
C VAL A 15 24.33 15.23 -30.90
N ALA A 16 24.76 15.44 -32.15
CA ALA A 16 24.03 15.01 -33.33
C ALA A 16 24.91 14.08 -34.19
N GLY A 17 24.44 12.85 -34.45
CA GLY A 17 25.11 11.89 -35.33
C GLY A 17 24.29 10.60 -35.48
N ALA A 18 24.37 9.96 -36.66
CA ALA A 18 23.79 8.63 -36.85
C ALA A 18 24.56 7.65 -35.95
N ASN A 19 23.87 7.09 -34.95
CA ASN A 19 24.41 6.25 -33.85
C ASN A 19 24.99 6.98 -32.62
N ALA A 20 24.58 8.22 -32.33
CA ALA A 20 24.94 8.87 -31.07
C ALA A 20 24.29 8.17 -29.85
N GLN A 21 25.09 7.49 -29.02
CA GLN A 21 24.66 6.94 -27.72
C GLN A 21 25.02 7.93 -26.61
N SER A 22 24.03 8.72 -26.19
CA SER A 22 24.00 9.60 -25.00
C SER A 22 24.74 10.95 -25.09
N GLY A 23 24.18 11.97 -24.40
CA GLY A 23 24.77 13.30 -24.19
C GLY A 23 25.91 13.30 -23.17
N ILE A 24 25.77 13.98 -22.02
CA ILE A 24 26.77 13.94 -20.93
C ILE A 24 26.86 12.52 -20.34
N LYS A 25 28.01 11.84 -20.50
CA LYS A 25 28.28 10.50 -19.95
C LYS A 25 29.46 10.56 -18.97
N GLY A 26 29.20 10.35 -17.68
CA GLY A 26 30.24 10.11 -16.68
C GLY A 26 30.83 8.70 -16.83
N SER A 27 32.15 8.58 -17.02
CA SER A 27 32.81 7.31 -17.35
C SER A 27 33.26 6.49 -16.12
N GLY A 28 32.40 6.31 -15.11
CA GLY A 28 32.81 5.57 -13.92
C GLY A 28 31.72 5.00 -13.02
N ARG A 29 30.54 5.61 -12.97
CA ARG A 29 29.24 5.08 -12.48
C ARG A 29 28.16 5.90 -13.19
N ASP A 30 27.12 5.26 -13.70
CA ASP A 30 26.15 5.84 -14.64
C ASP A 30 25.39 7.07 -14.07
N ILE A 31 25.93 8.29 -14.25
CA ILE A 31 25.26 9.55 -13.92
C ILE A 31 25.46 10.55 -15.06
N GLY A 32 24.35 11.10 -15.59
CA GLY A 32 24.33 12.04 -16.72
C GLY A 32 24.43 13.52 -16.32
N VAL A 33 23.64 13.98 -15.32
CA VAL A 33 23.74 15.34 -14.76
C VAL A 33 23.91 15.20 -13.25
N TYR A 34 25.07 15.62 -12.72
CA TYR A 34 25.38 15.63 -11.29
C TYR A 34 25.48 17.08 -10.83
N GLY A 35 24.57 17.51 -9.97
CA GLY A 35 24.67 18.76 -9.22
C GLY A 35 24.86 18.43 -7.74
N GLU A 36 25.77 19.12 -7.06
CA GLU A 36 25.91 19.04 -5.59
C GLU A 36 24.81 19.83 -4.84
N ALA A 37 23.88 20.43 -5.58
CA ALA A 37 22.73 21.19 -5.13
C ALA A 37 21.43 20.40 -5.42
N PRO A 38 20.28 20.71 -4.78
CA PRO A 38 19.04 19.91 -4.86
C PRO A 38 18.36 19.86 -6.25
N ILE A 39 18.98 20.42 -7.28
CA ILE A 39 18.41 20.57 -8.61
C ILE A 39 19.24 19.77 -9.62
N GLY A 40 18.71 18.63 -10.07
CA GLY A 40 19.33 17.80 -11.11
C GLY A 40 18.98 18.25 -12.53
N VAL A 41 17.71 18.54 -12.80
CA VAL A 41 17.22 19.10 -14.08
C VAL A 41 16.35 20.31 -13.77
N TYR A 42 16.67 21.47 -14.36
CA TYR A 42 15.92 22.71 -14.19
C TYR A 42 15.41 23.21 -15.54
N GLY A 43 14.11 23.15 -15.77
CA GLY A 43 13.48 23.76 -16.94
C GLY A 43 12.68 25.00 -16.56
N GLN A 44 12.97 26.11 -17.22
CA GLN A 44 12.17 27.33 -17.16
C GLN A 44 11.19 27.31 -18.34
N GLY A 45 9.94 26.87 -18.13
CA GLY A 45 8.94 26.77 -19.19
C GLY A 45 7.87 25.70 -18.94
N ALA A 46 7.08 25.37 -19.98
CA ALA A 46 5.95 24.43 -19.87
C ALA A 46 6.36 22.99 -19.56
N VAL A 47 7.62 22.61 -19.84
CA VAL A 47 8.13 21.26 -19.56
C VAL A 47 9.51 21.33 -18.90
N GLY A 48 9.62 20.78 -17.68
CA GLY A 48 10.87 20.71 -16.90
C GLY A 48 11.80 19.55 -17.29
N GLY A 49 11.27 18.53 -17.97
CA GLY A 49 11.97 17.38 -18.53
C GLY A 49 11.01 16.52 -19.34
N VAL A 50 11.41 16.04 -20.52
CA VAL A 50 10.60 15.14 -21.37
C VAL A 50 11.23 13.76 -21.34
N PHE A 51 10.51 12.78 -20.79
CA PHE A 51 10.87 11.36 -20.83
C PHE A 51 9.98 10.70 -21.90
N SER A 52 10.57 10.17 -22.97
CA SER A 52 9.84 9.59 -24.11
C SER A 52 10.52 8.31 -24.62
N GLY A 53 9.75 7.41 -25.21
CA GLY A 53 10.20 6.06 -25.60
C GLY A 53 9.34 4.97 -24.97
N THR A 54 9.61 3.70 -25.28
CA THR A 54 8.90 2.56 -24.67
C THR A 54 9.29 2.37 -23.20
N ASP A 55 10.54 2.71 -22.84
CA ASP A 55 11.10 2.56 -21.49
C ASP A 55 11.83 3.84 -21.04
N ALA A 56 11.07 4.91 -20.78
CA ALA A 56 11.62 6.19 -20.28
C ALA A 56 11.65 6.23 -18.74
N ALA A 57 12.54 5.45 -18.13
CA ALA A 57 12.57 5.25 -16.68
C ALA A 57 13.08 6.47 -15.89
N VAL A 58 12.35 6.84 -14.83
CA VAL A 58 12.84 7.72 -13.74
C VAL A 58 13.09 6.85 -12.51
N SER A 59 14.35 6.53 -12.24
CA SER A 59 14.73 5.68 -11.11
C SER A 59 14.93 6.53 -9.85
N LEU A 60 14.14 6.27 -8.81
CA LEU A 60 14.29 6.87 -7.48
C LEU A 60 14.95 5.86 -6.54
N THR A 61 16.10 6.21 -5.98
CA THR A 61 16.79 5.36 -5.01
C THR A 61 16.08 5.46 -3.65
N PRO A 62 15.67 4.32 -3.05
CA PRO A 62 15.07 4.31 -1.72
C PRO A 62 15.96 4.96 -0.65
N ALA A 63 15.35 5.70 0.27
CA ALA A 63 16.00 6.23 1.44
C ALA A 63 16.38 5.10 2.43
N ALA A 64 17.31 5.38 3.34
CA ALA A 64 17.75 4.40 4.34
C ALA A 64 16.72 4.18 5.46
N ALA A 65 15.77 5.10 5.64
CA ALA A 65 14.75 5.05 6.68
C ALA A 65 13.34 4.94 6.08
N ALA A 66 12.41 4.39 6.87
CA ALA A 66 11.00 4.35 6.53
C ALA A 66 10.34 5.72 6.78
N GLY A 67 9.37 6.10 5.96
CA GLY A 67 8.69 7.39 6.04
C GLY A 67 9.51 8.57 5.49
N PRO A 68 8.89 9.76 5.45
CA PRO A 68 9.51 10.96 4.89
C PRO A 68 10.66 11.52 5.73
N PRO A 69 11.67 12.13 5.09
CA PRO A 69 12.82 12.69 5.79
C PRO A 69 12.40 13.85 6.71
N SER A 70 13.09 13.96 7.85
CA SER A 70 12.90 15.05 8.82
C SER A 70 13.57 16.37 8.39
N GLY A 71 14.37 16.33 7.31
CA GLY A 71 15.17 17.45 6.81
C GLY A 71 14.38 18.48 6.00
N VAL A 72 15.11 19.41 5.42
CA VAL A 72 14.54 20.44 4.53
C VAL A 72 13.89 19.77 3.33
N ALA A 73 12.63 20.12 3.06
CA ALA A 73 11.87 19.66 1.92
C ALA A 73 11.19 20.84 1.21
N VAL A 74 11.04 20.73 -0.09
CA VAL A 74 10.35 21.70 -0.95
C VAL A 74 9.08 21.05 -1.51
N ARG A 75 8.02 21.84 -1.70
CA ARG A 75 6.81 21.36 -2.37
C ARG A 75 7.17 20.81 -3.74
N GLY A 76 6.72 19.59 -4.04
CA GLY A 76 6.98 18.90 -5.29
C GLY A 76 8.08 17.83 -5.19
N ASP A 77 8.83 17.79 -4.09
CA ASP A 77 9.83 16.74 -3.89
C ASP A 77 9.18 15.36 -3.91
N LEU A 78 9.78 14.44 -4.67
CA LEU A 78 9.43 13.02 -4.72
C LEU A 78 10.54 12.22 -4.06
N MET A 79 10.19 11.30 -3.17
CA MET A 79 11.18 10.40 -2.58
C MET A 79 10.57 9.03 -2.28
N VAL A 80 11.38 7.98 -2.39
CA VAL A 80 10.98 6.62 -2.04
C VAL A 80 11.62 6.29 -0.70
N ASP A 81 10.86 5.81 0.27
CA ASP A 81 11.41 5.40 1.57
C ASP A 81 11.98 3.98 1.56
N SER A 82 12.58 3.52 2.67
CA SER A 82 13.19 2.19 2.74
C SER A 82 12.21 1.02 2.58
N SER A 83 10.90 1.28 2.68
CA SER A 83 9.83 0.30 2.45
C SER A 83 9.29 0.32 1.02
N GLY A 84 9.84 1.18 0.15
CA GLY A 84 9.42 1.31 -1.24
C GLY A 84 8.20 2.21 -1.43
N VAL A 85 7.76 2.95 -0.41
CA VAL A 85 6.66 3.91 -0.54
C VAL A 85 7.17 5.14 -1.28
N LEU A 86 6.50 5.55 -2.36
CA LEU A 86 6.71 6.87 -2.94
C LEU A 86 5.98 7.92 -2.09
N HIS A 87 6.67 9.00 -1.71
CA HIS A 87 6.10 10.15 -1.02
C HIS A 87 6.26 11.42 -1.86
N LEU A 88 5.27 12.32 -1.76
CA LEU A 88 5.24 13.63 -2.38
C LEU A 88 5.18 14.70 -1.28
N CYS A 89 6.08 15.68 -1.32
CA CYS A 89 6.02 16.84 -0.45
C CYS A 89 4.97 17.83 -0.97
N VAL A 90 3.95 18.11 -0.17
CA VAL A 90 2.85 19.03 -0.52
C VAL A 90 3.04 20.44 0.07
N ALA A 91 3.89 20.58 1.08
CA ALA A 91 4.28 21.87 1.65
C ALA A 91 5.74 21.86 2.12
N ALA A 92 6.48 22.90 1.77
CA ALA A 92 7.89 23.04 2.16
C ALA A 92 8.04 23.21 3.69
N GLY A 93 9.18 22.78 4.23
CA GLY A 93 9.47 22.89 5.67
C GLY A 93 10.63 22.01 6.14
N THR A 94 10.84 21.96 7.47
CA THR A 94 11.82 21.10 8.15
C THR A 94 11.17 20.41 9.36
N PRO A 95 10.49 19.26 9.19
CA PRO A 95 10.22 18.61 7.90
C PRO A 95 9.16 19.32 7.06
N GLY A 96 9.17 19.07 5.75
CA GLY A 96 8.01 19.37 4.91
C GLY A 96 6.79 18.54 5.30
N THR A 97 5.64 18.89 4.71
CA THR A 97 4.43 18.05 4.80
C THR A 97 4.43 17.07 3.65
N TRP A 98 4.37 15.78 3.96
CA TRP A 98 4.47 14.70 2.97
C TRP A 98 3.21 13.85 2.93
N ILE A 99 2.87 13.37 1.74
CA ILE A 99 1.83 12.37 1.52
C ILE A 99 2.43 11.14 0.85
N ALA A 100 1.96 9.95 1.19
CA ALA A 100 2.29 8.74 0.44
C ALA A 100 1.51 8.73 -0.89
N VAL A 101 2.23 8.56 -2.00
CA VAL A 101 1.72 8.52 -3.37
C VAL A 101 1.34 7.08 -3.78
N SER A 102 1.84 6.06 -3.08
CA SER A 102 1.55 4.67 -3.42
C SER A 102 1.60 3.67 -2.25
N HIS A 103 0.67 3.77 -1.29
CA HIS A 103 0.19 2.65 -0.42
C HIS A 103 -1.15 3.08 0.19
N GLY A 104 -2.09 3.51 -0.65
CA GLY A 104 -3.40 3.98 -0.21
C GLY A 104 -4.43 3.52 -1.21
N GLY A 105 -5.18 2.49 -0.87
CA GLY A 105 -6.35 2.11 -1.67
C GLY A 105 -6.71 0.64 -1.60
N ILE A 106 -7.96 0.38 -1.99
CA ILE A 106 -8.51 -0.96 -2.11
C ILE A 106 -7.90 -1.63 -3.36
N ARG A 107 -7.27 -2.77 -3.17
CA ARG A 107 -6.68 -3.62 -4.21
C ARG A 107 -7.47 -4.91 -4.31
N PRO A 108 -8.28 -5.10 -5.37
CA PRO A 108 -8.99 -6.35 -5.59
C PRO A 108 -8.01 -7.53 -5.66
N LEU A 109 -8.40 -8.64 -5.06
CA LEU A 109 -7.77 -9.93 -5.39
C LEU A 109 -8.17 -10.31 -6.83
N PRO A 110 -7.38 -11.16 -7.52
CA PRO A 110 -7.73 -11.65 -8.86
C PRO A 110 -9.11 -12.30 -8.93
N GLU A 111 -9.56 -12.88 -7.81
CA GLU A 111 -10.89 -13.42 -7.57
C GLU A 111 -11.17 -13.40 -6.05
N PRO A 112 -12.44 -13.37 -5.59
CA PRO A 112 -12.77 -13.54 -4.18
C PRO A 112 -12.30 -14.89 -3.65
N LYS A 113 -11.71 -14.90 -2.45
CA LYS A 113 -11.18 -16.13 -1.83
C LYS A 113 -11.76 -16.38 -0.46
N ARG A 114 -12.06 -17.66 -0.19
CA ARG A 114 -12.43 -18.16 1.14
C ARG A 114 -11.22 -18.11 2.06
N LEU A 115 -11.20 -17.15 2.98
CA LEU A 115 -10.18 -17.09 4.04
C LEU A 115 -10.47 -18.10 5.13
N TYR A 116 -11.73 -18.17 5.55
CA TYR A 116 -12.13 -18.98 6.70
C TYR A 116 -13.53 -19.55 6.51
N ASP A 117 -13.72 -20.80 6.91
CA ASP A 117 -15.02 -21.48 6.95
C ASP A 117 -15.07 -22.39 8.17
N SER A 118 -15.88 -22.01 9.15
CA SER A 118 -15.96 -22.74 10.42
C SER A 118 -16.57 -24.14 10.27
N ARG A 119 -17.24 -24.42 9.14
CA ARG A 119 -17.79 -25.75 8.82
C ARG A 119 -16.72 -26.72 8.35
N LEU A 120 -15.62 -26.21 7.79
CA LEU A 120 -14.50 -27.01 7.30
C LEU A 120 -13.39 -27.14 8.35
N GLN A 121 -13.18 -26.09 9.14
CA GLN A 121 -12.11 -26.04 10.14
C GLN A 121 -12.49 -25.17 11.35
N GLY A 122 -12.12 -25.61 12.55
CA GLY A 122 -12.40 -24.88 13.80
C GLY A 122 -13.79 -25.05 14.39
N GLY A 123 -14.76 -25.59 13.63
CA GLY A 123 -16.09 -25.96 14.11
C GLY A 123 -17.03 -24.77 14.32
N GLU A 124 -18.26 -25.06 14.73
CA GLU A 124 -19.27 -24.05 15.07
C GLU A 124 -18.78 -23.10 16.16
N PHE A 125 -19.11 -21.81 16.08
CA PHE A 125 -18.84 -20.86 17.16
C PHE A 125 -19.87 -21.06 18.27
N ALA A 126 -19.39 -21.10 19.51
CA ALA A 126 -20.28 -21.00 20.66
C ALA A 126 -20.76 -19.55 20.82
N GLY A 127 -21.95 -19.38 21.41
CA GLY A 127 -22.38 -18.07 21.87
C GLY A 127 -21.37 -17.44 22.83
N TYR A 128 -21.18 -16.14 22.72
CA TYR A 128 -20.22 -15.36 23.51
C TYR A 128 -18.76 -15.78 23.31
N SER A 129 -18.40 -16.34 22.15
CA SER A 129 -17.02 -16.75 21.85
C SER A 129 -16.35 -15.85 20.81
N THR A 130 -15.03 -15.72 20.93
CA THR A 130 -14.16 -15.04 19.96
C THR A 130 -13.16 -16.02 19.40
N ARG A 131 -12.82 -15.89 18.11
CA ARG A 131 -11.66 -16.55 17.50
C ARG A 131 -10.85 -15.56 16.68
N ASP A 132 -9.54 -15.73 16.70
CA ASP A 132 -8.64 -15.00 15.83
C ASP A 132 -8.44 -15.77 14.53
N ILE A 133 -8.49 -15.04 13.41
CA ILE A 133 -8.39 -15.56 12.06
C ILE A 133 -7.19 -14.87 11.40
N GLY A 134 -6.19 -15.66 11.04
CA GLY A 134 -4.98 -15.17 10.40
C GLY A 134 -5.19 -14.85 8.92
N VAL A 135 -5.27 -13.57 8.58
CA VAL A 135 -5.47 -13.12 7.19
C VAL A 135 -4.20 -13.34 6.37
N LEU A 136 -3.05 -12.86 6.87
CA LEU A 136 -1.76 -12.99 6.18
C LEU A 136 -1.28 -14.45 6.14
N ALA A 137 -1.58 -15.22 7.17
CA ALA A 137 -1.25 -16.65 7.24
C ALA A 137 -2.20 -17.52 6.39
N GLY A 138 -3.34 -16.99 5.95
CA GLY A 138 -4.36 -17.74 5.20
C GLY A 138 -4.01 -18.07 3.75
N GLY A 139 -2.87 -17.60 3.23
CA GLY A 139 -2.40 -17.95 1.89
C GLY A 139 -3.25 -17.42 0.73
N ILE A 140 -4.17 -16.49 1.00
CA ILE A 140 -5.11 -15.96 0.00
C ILE A 140 -4.51 -14.88 -0.92
N GLY A 141 -3.25 -14.50 -0.72
CA GLY A 141 -2.56 -13.47 -1.54
C GLY A 141 -2.79 -12.04 -1.06
N VAL A 142 -3.20 -11.86 0.20
CA VAL A 142 -3.11 -10.57 0.88
C VAL A 142 -1.65 -10.34 1.28
N PRO A 143 -1.01 -9.25 0.85
CA PRO A 143 0.42 -9.03 1.10
C PRO A 143 0.66 -8.51 2.52
N ALA A 144 1.88 -8.68 3.04
CA ALA A 144 2.21 -8.40 4.44
C ALA A 144 2.03 -6.93 4.87
N GLN A 145 2.14 -6.01 3.91
CA GLN A 145 1.94 -4.58 4.11
C GLN A 145 0.45 -4.16 4.12
N ALA A 146 -0.50 -5.08 3.94
CA ALA A 146 -1.92 -4.74 3.99
C ALA A 146 -2.33 -4.28 5.40
N VAL A 147 -3.16 -3.25 5.46
CA VAL A 147 -3.66 -2.66 6.72
C VAL A 147 -5.13 -3.01 6.99
N ALA A 148 -5.86 -3.48 5.98
CA ALA A 148 -7.24 -3.95 6.11
C ALA A 148 -7.59 -4.95 5.00
N ILE A 149 -8.70 -5.66 5.19
CA ILE A 149 -9.39 -6.43 4.15
C ILE A 149 -10.77 -5.88 3.88
N VAL A 150 -11.25 -6.08 2.65
CA VAL A 150 -12.64 -5.88 2.25
C VAL A 150 -13.21 -7.22 1.82
N GLY A 151 -14.30 -7.63 2.43
CA GLY A 151 -14.84 -8.97 2.22
C GLY A 151 -16.22 -9.16 2.82
N ASN A 152 -16.78 -10.35 2.59
CA ASN A 152 -18.06 -10.75 3.12
C ASN A 152 -17.88 -11.57 4.41
N LEU A 153 -18.67 -11.21 5.42
CA LEU A 153 -18.87 -11.99 6.63
C LEU A 153 -20.22 -12.67 6.51
N THR A 154 -20.24 -14.00 6.48
CA THR A 154 -21.48 -14.78 6.37
C THR A 154 -21.68 -15.62 7.61
N VAL A 155 -22.91 -15.64 8.12
CA VAL A 155 -23.36 -16.54 9.17
C VAL A 155 -24.34 -17.55 8.60
N THR A 156 -24.31 -18.78 9.11
CA THR A 156 -25.22 -19.86 8.69
C THR A 156 -25.43 -20.85 9.83
N GLY A 157 -26.53 -21.60 9.78
CA GLY A 157 -26.84 -22.59 10.82
C GLY A 157 -27.18 -21.94 12.16
N THR A 158 -27.83 -20.78 12.14
CA THR A 158 -28.20 -20.04 13.36
C THR A 158 -29.37 -20.72 14.06
N ASP A 159 -29.27 -20.92 15.37
CA ASP A 159 -30.29 -21.62 16.19
C ASP A 159 -31.19 -20.67 17.00
N ASP A 160 -30.67 -19.49 17.37
CA ASP A 160 -31.40 -18.37 17.98
C ASP A 160 -30.93 -17.02 17.38
N TYR A 161 -31.51 -15.90 17.80
CA TYR A 161 -31.03 -14.57 17.38
C TYR A 161 -29.63 -14.27 17.90
N GLY A 162 -28.91 -13.40 17.21
CA GLY A 162 -27.55 -13.02 17.61
C GLY A 162 -26.90 -12.03 16.65
N PHE A 163 -25.62 -11.76 16.90
CA PHE A 163 -24.81 -10.94 16.00
C PHE A 163 -23.33 -11.33 16.00
N LEU A 164 -22.64 -10.89 14.96
CA LEU A 164 -21.21 -11.06 14.77
C LEU A 164 -20.52 -9.70 14.70
N THR A 165 -19.37 -9.58 15.34
CA THR A 165 -18.46 -8.43 15.23
C THR A 165 -17.08 -8.92 14.80
N ALA A 166 -16.56 -8.39 13.69
CA ALA A 166 -15.20 -8.59 13.23
C ALA A 166 -14.37 -7.31 13.44
N TYR A 167 -13.19 -7.45 14.03
CA TYR A 167 -12.36 -6.32 14.45
C TYR A 167 -10.87 -6.68 14.46
N PRO A 168 -9.95 -5.71 14.53
CA PRO A 168 -8.51 -6.00 14.58
C PRO A 168 -8.15 -6.76 15.86
N THR A 169 -7.32 -7.80 15.75
CA THR A 169 -6.73 -8.45 16.93
C THR A 169 -5.93 -7.46 17.76
N GLY A 170 -5.92 -7.65 19.08
CA GLY A 170 -5.20 -6.77 20.03
C GLY A 170 -5.91 -5.45 20.34
N VAL A 171 -7.09 -5.20 19.77
CA VAL A 171 -7.92 -4.03 20.09
C VAL A 171 -9.15 -4.47 20.90
N PRO A 172 -9.63 -3.68 21.88
CA PRO A 172 -10.89 -3.96 22.55
C PRO A 172 -12.05 -4.14 21.55
N ARG A 173 -12.85 -5.19 21.75
CA ARG A 173 -14.00 -5.48 20.88
C ARG A 173 -14.94 -4.27 20.82
N PRO A 174 -15.28 -3.77 19.62
CA PRO A 174 -16.31 -2.75 19.45
C PRO A 174 -17.67 -3.21 19.96
N ILE A 175 -18.53 -2.26 20.35
CA ILE A 175 -19.92 -2.55 20.74
C ILE A 175 -20.88 -2.65 19.55
N THR A 176 -20.40 -2.43 18.34
CA THR A 176 -21.16 -2.49 17.09
C THR A 176 -21.05 -3.87 16.43
N SER A 177 -22.09 -4.27 15.71
CA SER A 177 -22.13 -5.51 14.92
C SER A 177 -21.79 -5.28 13.44
N ASN A 178 -21.39 -6.34 12.74
CA ASN A 178 -21.30 -6.40 11.29
C ASN A 178 -22.51 -7.12 10.68
N VAL A 179 -22.97 -8.21 11.31
CA VAL A 179 -24.10 -9.03 10.86
C VAL A 179 -24.99 -9.32 12.06
N ASN A 180 -26.30 -9.10 11.91
CA ASN A 180 -27.33 -9.48 12.88
C ASN A 180 -28.25 -10.50 12.22
N TRP A 181 -28.76 -11.45 12.98
CA TRP A 181 -29.62 -12.51 12.46
C TRP A 181 -30.72 -12.89 13.44
N ASP A 182 -31.78 -13.45 12.87
CA ASP A 182 -32.81 -14.23 13.53
C ASP A 182 -32.50 -15.74 13.41
N PRO A 183 -33.26 -16.63 14.10
CA PRO A 183 -33.08 -18.07 13.97
C PRO A 183 -33.25 -18.56 12.53
N LEU A 184 -32.52 -19.62 12.16
CA LEU A 184 -32.59 -20.32 10.87
C LEU A 184 -32.26 -19.46 9.64
N GLN A 185 -31.41 -18.44 9.81
CA GLN A 185 -30.96 -17.58 8.73
C GLN A 185 -29.58 -17.97 8.20
N THR A 186 -29.40 -17.75 6.91
CA THR A 186 -28.09 -17.65 6.27
C THR A 186 -28.00 -16.27 5.64
N ILE A 187 -27.17 -15.41 6.23
CA ILE A 187 -27.09 -14.00 5.84
C ILE A 187 -25.63 -13.53 5.84
N ALA A 188 -25.33 -12.59 4.94
CA ALA A 188 -24.01 -12.02 4.78
C ALA A 188 -24.07 -10.50 4.81
N ASN A 189 -22.97 -9.87 5.26
CA ASN A 189 -22.73 -8.44 5.06
C ASN A 189 -21.29 -8.20 4.59
N SER A 190 -21.10 -7.21 3.72
CA SER A 190 -19.77 -6.78 3.30
C SER A 190 -19.19 -5.83 4.34
N ALA A 191 -17.92 -6.02 4.69
CA ALA A 191 -17.23 -5.21 5.68
C ALA A 191 -15.79 -4.89 5.26
N THR A 192 -15.33 -3.71 5.66
CA THR A 192 -13.90 -3.36 5.67
C THR A 192 -13.38 -3.52 7.10
N ILE A 193 -12.41 -4.41 7.29
CA ILE A 193 -11.91 -4.80 8.61
C ILE A 193 -10.41 -4.54 8.64
N ARG A 194 -9.97 -3.64 9.53
CA ARG A 194 -8.54 -3.41 9.77
C ARG A 194 -7.87 -4.68 10.28
N LEU A 195 -6.63 -4.91 9.84
CA LEU A 195 -5.80 -5.99 10.37
C LEU A 195 -5.17 -5.53 11.70
N GLY A 196 -5.14 -6.44 12.66
CA GLY A 196 -4.50 -6.24 13.96
C GLY A 196 -3.10 -6.81 14.02
N ALA A 197 -2.69 -7.20 15.23
CA ALA A 197 -1.42 -7.89 15.47
C ALA A 197 -1.29 -9.13 14.57
N ASP A 198 -0.08 -9.31 14.00
CA ASP A 198 0.29 -10.39 13.08
C ASP A 198 -0.60 -10.51 11.83
N GLY A 199 -1.27 -9.42 11.44
CA GLY A 199 -2.12 -9.41 10.25
C GLY A 199 -3.37 -10.28 10.40
N GLN A 200 -3.97 -10.28 11.59
CA GLN A 200 -5.12 -11.10 11.94
C GLN A 200 -6.36 -10.24 12.21
N ILE A 201 -7.53 -10.88 12.22
CA ILE A 201 -8.78 -10.29 12.70
C ILE A 201 -9.34 -11.16 13.83
N SER A 202 -9.99 -10.55 14.81
CA SER A 202 -10.83 -11.25 15.78
C SER A 202 -12.27 -11.24 15.29
N VAL A 203 -12.92 -12.40 15.37
CA VAL A 203 -14.36 -12.55 15.10
C VAL A 203 -15.05 -13.01 16.36
N TYR A 204 -16.00 -12.22 16.82
CA TYR A 204 -16.86 -12.49 17.97
C TYR A 204 -18.26 -12.86 17.52
N VAL A 205 -18.84 -13.91 18.12
CA VAL A 205 -20.24 -14.31 17.96
C VAL A 205 -20.96 -14.14 19.28
N GLU A 206 -22.06 -13.39 19.26
CA GLU A 206 -22.91 -13.12 20.42
C GLU A 206 -24.03 -14.14 20.55
N ARG A 207 -24.31 -14.53 21.80
CA ARG A 207 -25.50 -15.26 22.24
C ARG A 207 -25.71 -16.66 21.68
N SER A 208 -26.02 -16.78 20.40
CA SER A 208 -26.41 -18.02 19.74
C SER A 208 -25.24 -18.67 19.03
N ARG A 209 -25.40 -19.97 18.72
CA ARG A 209 -24.39 -20.70 17.95
C ARG A 209 -24.56 -20.37 16.48
N ALA A 210 -23.44 -20.30 15.78
CA ALA A 210 -23.43 -20.07 14.34
C ALA A 210 -22.16 -20.61 13.71
N HIS A 211 -22.27 -20.99 12.44
CA HIS A 211 -21.11 -21.10 11.57
C HIS A 211 -20.77 -19.74 10.99
N VAL A 212 -19.47 -19.46 10.89
CA VAL A 212 -18.95 -18.22 10.33
C VAL A 212 -18.07 -18.53 9.13
N ILE A 213 -18.27 -17.73 8.09
CA ILE A 213 -17.51 -17.78 6.85
C ILE A 213 -16.97 -16.38 6.58
N VAL A 214 -15.69 -16.31 6.20
CA VAL A 214 -15.02 -15.06 5.79
C VAL A 214 -14.49 -15.25 4.37
N ASP A 215 -15.03 -14.45 3.45
CA ASP A 215 -14.58 -14.35 2.07
C ASP A 215 -13.92 -12.98 1.85
N VAL A 216 -12.76 -12.94 1.22
CA VAL A 216 -12.00 -11.71 0.97
C VAL A 216 -12.02 -11.40 -0.52
N ALA A 217 -12.41 -10.17 -0.88
CA ALA A 217 -12.45 -9.70 -2.26
C ALA A 217 -11.35 -8.68 -2.58
N ALA A 218 -10.87 -7.95 -1.57
CA ALA A 218 -9.81 -6.97 -1.73
C ALA A 218 -9.04 -6.75 -0.41
N TYR A 219 -7.88 -6.12 -0.50
CA TYR A 219 -7.11 -5.63 0.65
C TYR A 219 -6.83 -4.15 0.53
N VAL A 220 -6.52 -3.50 1.64
CA VAL A 220 -6.12 -2.08 1.69
C VAL A 220 -4.64 -2.02 1.98
N LEU A 221 -3.92 -1.25 1.16
CA LEU A 221 -2.57 -0.78 1.44
C LEU A 221 -2.66 0.58 2.13
#